data_AF-A0A2R4WZ07-F1
#
_entry.id   AF-A0A2R4WZ07-F1
#
_cell.length_a   1.000
_cell.length_b   1.000
_cell.length_c   1.000
_cell.angle_alpha   90.00
_cell.angle_beta   90.00
_cell.angle_gamma   90.00
#
_symmetry.space_group_name_H-M   'P 1'
#
loop_
_entity.id
_entity.type
_entity.pdbx_description
1 polymer ?
#
loop_
_entity_poly.entity_id
_entity_poly.type
_entity_poly.pdbx_seq_one_letter_code
_entity_poly.pdbx_strand_id
1 'polypeptide(L)'
;MSGSALLAPPVAFAVFLAISGIINYVGKVIADDRGGTGLHREAYASGEAPPEASAPRYRLYHLGIGFTIVHVAVLLLATAPLDLAGLIVGLPVAAILGIAMAALGRTVRSTTPH
;
A
#
# COMPACT_ATOMS: atom_id res chain seq x y z
N MET A 1 -24.75 12.04 22.31
CA MET A 1 -23.63 11.14 21.94
C MET A 1 -22.35 11.91 22.21
N SER A 2 -21.57 11.48 23.21
CA SER A 2 -20.36 12.20 23.65
C SER A 2 -19.35 12.32 22.50
N GLY A 3 -18.77 13.52 22.28
CA GLY A 3 -17.87 13.81 21.16
C GLY A 3 -16.66 12.87 21.01
N SER A 4 -16.34 12.09 22.04
CA SER A 4 -15.31 11.04 22.05
C SER A 4 -15.61 9.87 21.10
N ALA A 5 -16.89 9.58 20.82
CA ALA A 5 -17.27 8.44 19.96
C ALA A 5 -16.91 8.68 18.48
N LEU A 6 -16.89 9.94 18.03
CA LEU A 6 -16.46 10.27 16.65
C LEU A 6 -14.95 10.08 16.44
N LEU A 7 -14.14 10.21 17.50
CA LEU A 7 -12.69 10.02 17.45
C LEU A 7 -12.27 8.55 17.62
N ALA A 8 -13.21 7.64 17.88
CA ALA A 8 -12.89 6.21 17.89
C ALA A 8 -12.40 5.79 16.49
N PRO A 9 -11.22 5.15 16.36
CA PRO A 9 -10.61 4.88 15.05
C PRO A 9 -11.54 4.19 14.03
N PRO A 10 -12.38 3.20 14.41
CA PRO A 10 -13.32 2.58 13.47
C PRO A 10 -14.41 3.54 12.98
N VAL A 11 -14.89 4.42 13.87
CA VAL A 11 -15.94 5.40 13.55
C VAL A 11 -15.39 6.48 12.64
N ALA A 12 -14.20 7.01 12.94
CA ALA A 12 -13.52 7.98 12.10
C ALA A 12 -13.24 7.43 10.69
N PHE A 13 -12.81 6.16 10.59
CA PHE A 13 -12.61 5.50 9.31
C PHE A 13 -13.92 5.33 8.52
N ALA A 14 -15.01 4.92 9.17
CA ALA A 14 -16.31 4.80 8.53
C ALA A 14 -16.82 6.16 8.00
N VAL A 15 -16.63 7.23 8.76
CA VAL A 15 -16.95 8.60 8.34
C VAL A 15 -16.10 9.00 7.13
N PHE A 16 -14.80 8.72 7.14
CA PHE A 16 -13.91 9.02 6.01
C PHE A 16 -14.33 8.28 4.73
N LEU A 17 -14.70 7.00 4.83
CA LEU A 17 -15.22 6.23 3.70
C LEU A 17 -16.55 6.79 3.20
N ALA A 18 -17.46 7.17 4.10
CA ALA A 18 -18.74 7.78 3.73
C ALA A 18 -18.52 9.10 2.97
N ILE A 19 -17.64 9.98 3.47
CA ILE A 19 -17.28 11.23 2.80
C ILE A 19 -16.68 10.95 1.42
N SER A 20 -15.72 10.02 1.33
CA SER A 20 -15.09 9.66 0.05
C SER A 20 -16.09 9.10 -0.96
N GLY A 21 -17.04 8.28 -0.49
CA GLY A 21 -18.13 7.74 -1.30
C GLY A 21 -19.08 8.84 -1.80
N ILE A 22 -19.42 9.80 -0.95
CA ILE A 22 -20.23 10.96 -1.34
C ILE A 22 -19.50 11.79 -2.39
N ILE A 23 -18.21 12.08 -2.20
CA ILE A 23 -17.40 12.82 -3.18
C ILE A 23 -17.39 12.09 -4.53
N ASN A 24 -17.16 10.77 -4.52
CA ASN A 24 -17.18 9.96 -5.74
C ASN A 24 -18.55 9.97 -6.43
N TYR A 25 -19.63 9.84 -5.65
CA TYR A 25 -20.99 9.89 -6.18
C TYR A 25 -21.33 11.25 -6.79
N VAL A 26 -21.05 12.33 -6.06
CA VAL A 26 -21.26 13.71 -6.55
C VAL A 26 -20.41 13.96 -7.79
N GLY A 27 -19.14 13.53 -7.79
CA GLY A 27 -18.28 13.61 -8.96
C GLY A 27 -18.84 12.88 -10.17
N LYS A 28 -19.43 11.69 -9.96
CA LYS A 28 -20.12 10.93 -11.01
C LYS A 28 -21.39 11.63 -11.52
N VAL A 29 -22.15 12.29 -10.66
CA VAL A 29 -23.38 13.03 -11.04
C VAL A 29 -23.05 14.31 -11.80
N ILE A 30 -21.97 15.01 -11.43
CA ILE A 30 -21.52 16.23 -12.10
C ILE A 30 -20.82 15.91 -13.42
N ALA A 31 -20.12 14.78 -13.50
CA ALA A 31 -19.45 14.36 -14.72
C ALA A 31 -20.46 14.13 -15.84
N ASP A 32 -20.17 14.70 -17.01
CA ASP A 32 -20.93 14.47 -18.23
C ASP A 32 -20.90 12.97 -18.58
N ASP A 33 -22.07 12.42 -18.94
CA ASP A 33 -22.22 11.01 -19.25
C ASP A 33 -21.60 10.71 -20.62
N ARG A 34 -20.29 10.49 -20.64
CA ARG A 34 -19.55 10.11 -21.85
C ARG A 34 -19.75 8.62 -22.18
N GLY A 35 -21.00 8.20 -22.26
CA GLY A 35 -21.41 6.87 -22.73
C GLY A 35 -20.98 6.63 -24.17
N GLY A 36 -20.42 5.44 -24.46
CA GLY A 36 -20.04 5.01 -25.81
C GLY A 36 -18.62 4.41 -25.93
N THR A 37 -18.22 4.13 -27.17
CA THR A 37 -16.92 3.55 -27.59
C THR A 37 -15.97 4.61 -28.17
N GLY A 38 -15.93 5.81 -27.59
CA GLY A 38 -15.06 6.88 -28.08
C GLY A 38 -13.61 6.72 -27.63
N LEU A 39 -12.69 7.37 -28.36
CA LEU A 39 -11.25 7.38 -28.10
C LEU A 39 -10.86 7.81 -26.67
N HIS A 40 -11.74 8.54 -25.97
CA HIS A 40 -11.56 8.93 -24.55
C HIS A 40 -11.58 7.75 -23.57
N ARG A 41 -12.03 6.56 -24.01
CA ARG A 41 -12.00 5.32 -23.23
C ARG A 41 -10.82 4.41 -23.56
N GLU A 42 -10.11 4.69 -24.65
CA GLU A 42 -8.92 3.92 -25.02
C GLU A 42 -7.75 4.32 -24.12
N ALA A 43 -6.83 3.38 -23.89
CA ALA A 43 -5.62 3.68 -23.15
C ALA A 43 -4.84 4.77 -23.91
N TYR A 44 -4.38 5.80 -23.19
CA TYR A 44 -3.65 6.88 -23.81
C TYR A 44 -2.34 6.35 -24.42
N ALA A 45 -2.27 6.38 -25.75
CA ALA A 45 -1.14 5.92 -26.53
C ALA A 45 -0.72 6.96 -27.60
N SER A 46 -0.93 8.25 -27.33
CA SER A 46 -0.62 9.35 -28.26
C SER A 46 -1.27 9.21 -29.65
N GLY A 47 -2.40 8.51 -29.77
CA GLY A 47 -3.09 8.23 -31.03
C GLY A 47 -2.67 6.94 -31.73
N GLU A 48 -1.71 6.19 -31.16
CA GLU A 48 -1.30 4.88 -31.66
C GLU A 48 -2.17 3.75 -31.09
N ALA A 49 -2.16 2.59 -31.76
CA ALA A 49 -2.79 1.40 -31.24
C ALA A 49 -2.13 1.01 -29.90
N PRO A 50 -2.90 0.82 -28.81
CA PRO A 50 -2.34 0.45 -27.53
C PRO A 50 -1.60 -0.89 -27.66
N PRO A 51 -0.44 -1.06 -27.00
CA PRO A 51 0.31 -2.30 -27.07
C PRO A 51 -0.58 -3.45 -26.61
N GLU A 52 -0.53 -4.59 -27.32
CA GLU A 52 -1.20 -5.81 -26.89
C GLU A 52 -0.83 -6.11 -25.44
N ALA A 53 -1.80 -6.62 -24.67
CA ALA A 53 -1.69 -6.82 -23.23
C ALA A 53 -0.34 -7.45 -22.86
N SER A 54 0.59 -6.61 -22.41
CA SER A 54 1.95 -7.08 -22.13
C SER A 54 1.89 -8.04 -20.95
N ALA A 55 2.53 -9.21 -21.09
CA ALA A 55 2.62 -10.16 -19.99
C ALA A 55 3.14 -9.46 -18.71
N PRO A 56 2.51 -9.66 -17.54
CA PRO A 56 2.90 -8.99 -16.32
C PRO A 56 4.39 -9.18 -16.03
N ARG A 57 5.14 -8.09 -16.01
CA ARG A 57 6.55 -8.13 -15.59
C ARG A 57 6.57 -8.15 -14.06
N TYR A 58 6.86 -9.31 -13.46
CA TYR A 58 6.96 -9.53 -12.01
C TYR A 58 8.15 -8.81 -11.33
N ARG A 59 8.57 -7.64 -11.85
CA ARG A 59 9.66 -6.82 -11.31
C ARG A 59 9.45 -6.45 -9.84
N LEU A 60 8.19 -6.24 -9.43
CA LEU A 60 7.83 -5.84 -8.07
C LEU A 60 7.45 -7.03 -7.17
N TYR A 61 7.47 -8.27 -7.67
CA TYR A 61 7.06 -9.44 -6.89
C TYR A 61 7.93 -9.63 -5.64
N HIS A 62 9.25 -9.56 -5.82
CA HIS A 62 10.22 -9.65 -4.72
C HIS A 62 10.07 -8.50 -3.72
N LEU A 63 9.75 -7.29 -4.20
CA LEU A 63 9.49 -6.14 -3.35
C LEU A 63 8.21 -6.33 -2.52
N GLY A 64 7.16 -6.90 -3.12
CA GLY A 64 5.91 -7.22 -2.43
C GLY A 64 6.12 -8.22 -1.29
N ILE A 65 6.83 -9.33 -1.54
CA ILE A 65 7.14 -10.32 -0.50
C ILE A 65 8.01 -9.69 0.60
N GLY A 66 9.07 -8.97 0.22
CA GLY A 66 9.93 -8.27 1.18
C GLY A 66 9.15 -7.30 2.07
N PHE A 67 8.25 -6.52 1.47
CA PHE A 67 7.34 -5.64 2.20
C PHE A 67 6.46 -6.42 3.18
N THR A 68 5.87 -7.54 2.79
CA THR A 68 5.01 -8.33 3.69
C THR A 68 5.77 -8.88 4.89
N ILE A 69 6.98 -9.42 4.70
CA ILE A 69 7.81 -9.96 5.79
C ILE A 69 8.19 -8.84 6.77
N VAL A 70 8.67 -7.71 6.23
CA VAL A 70 9.04 -6.53 7.02
C VAL A 70 7.83 -5.97 7.78
N HIS A 71 6.67 -5.89 7.11
CA HIS A 71 5.44 -5.38 7.70
C HIS A 71 5.00 -6.22 8.90
N VAL A 72 4.99 -7.55 8.78
CA VAL A 72 4.66 -8.45 9.89
C VAL A 72 5.67 -8.34 11.03
N ALA A 73 6.97 -8.25 10.73
CA ALA A 73 8.00 -8.07 11.75
C ALA A 73 7.80 -6.76 12.54
N VAL A 74 7.45 -5.66 11.86
CA VAL A 74 7.12 -4.38 12.50
C VAL A 74 5.85 -4.49 13.35
N LEU A 75 4.81 -5.17 12.87
CA LEU A 75 3.58 -5.40 13.66
C LEU A 75 3.85 -6.18 14.94
N LEU A 76 4.66 -7.24 14.88
CA LEU A 76 5.07 -8.01 16.05
C LEU A 76 5.86 -7.16 17.05
N LEU A 77 6.78 -6.32 16.55
CA LEU A 77 7.56 -5.43 17.41
C LEU A 77 6.69 -4.34 18.05
N ALA A 78 5.75 -3.76 17.30
CA ALA A 78 4.87 -2.70 17.78
C ALA A 78 3.83 -3.18 18.80
N THR A 79 3.48 -4.47 18.76
CA THR A 79 2.49 -5.08 19.67
C THR A 79 3.11 -5.81 20.85
N ALA A 80 4.44 -6.00 20.86
CA ALA A 80 5.14 -6.65 21.95
C ALA A 80 5.03 -5.83 23.24
N PRO A 81 4.77 -6.47 24.41
CA PRO A 81 4.78 -5.77 25.69
C PRO A 81 6.18 -5.23 26.00
N LEU A 82 6.27 -4.13 26.75
CA LEU A 82 7.55 -3.51 27.14
C LEU A 82 8.17 -4.17 28.38
N ASP A 83 7.76 -5.40 28.71
CA ASP A 83 8.26 -6.16 29.84
C ASP A 83 9.40 -7.11 29.43
N LEU A 84 9.93 -7.87 30.40
CA LEU A 84 11.03 -8.80 30.15
C LEU A 84 10.65 -9.90 29.14
N ALA A 85 9.38 -10.31 29.11
CA ALA A 85 8.88 -11.32 28.17
C ALA A 85 8.81 -10.77 26.74
N GLY A 86 8.35 -9.54 26.57
CA GLY A 86 8.35 -8.86 25.28
C GLY A 86 9.76 -8.48 24.80
N LEU A 87 10.72 -8.26 25.70
CA LEU A 87 12.13 -8.08 25.32
C LEU A 87 12.74 -9.36 24.73
N ILE A 88 12.39 -10.54 25.27
CA ILE A 88 12.87 -11.85 24.78
C ILE A 88 12.43 -12.11 23.34
N VAL A 89 11.24 -11.64 22.94
CA VAL A 89 10.70 -11.83 21.59
C VAL A 89 11.00 -10.64 20.67
N GLY A 90 10.82 -9.42 21.17
CA GLY A 90 10.98 -8.18 20.42
C GLY A 90 12.42 -7.92 19.98
N LEU A 91 13.41 -8.23 20.83
CA LEU A 91 14.82 -8.03 20.50
C LEU A 91 15.29 -8.91 19.31
N PRO A 92 15.05 -10.25 19.29
CA PRO A 92 15.39 -11.06 18.13
C PRO A 92 14.61 -10.66 16.87
N VAL A 93 13.32 -10.31 16.98
CA VAL A 93 12.52 -9.84 15.84
C VAL A 93 13.09 -8.52 15.27
N ALA A 94 13.45 -7.57 16.13
CA ALA A 94 14.09 -6.32 15.71
C ALA A 94 15.47 -6.55 15.06
N ALA A 95 16.26 -7.48 15.60
CA ALA A 95 17.55 -7.86 15.03
C ALA A 95 17.39 -8.49 13.63
N ILE A 96 16.44 -9.43 13.47
CA ILE A 96 16.13 -10.06 12.17
C ILE A 96 15.68 -8.99 11.16
N LEU A 97 14.80 -8.07 11.58
CA LEU A 97 14.32 -6.99 10.73
C LEU A 97 15.47 -6.07 10.28
N GLY A 98 16.35 -5.69 11.21
CA GLY A 98 17.54 -4.88 10.91
C GLY A 98 18.50 -5.56 9.94
N ILE A 99 18.77 -6.86 10.13
CA ILE A 99 19.62 -7.66 9.25
C ILE A 99 18.98 -7.80 7.86
N ALA A 100 17.68 -8.06 7.78
CA ALA A 100 16.94 -8.17 6.53
C ALA A 100 16.99 -6.84 5.73
N MET A 101 16.81 -5.70 6.40
CA MET A 101 16.93 -4.38 5.78
C MET A 101 18.36 -4.07 5.31
N ALA A 102 19.37 -4.42 6.12
CA ALA A 102 20.77 -4.27 5.73
C ALA A 102 21.13 -5.15 4.50
N ALA A 103 20.61 -6.37 4.44
CA ALA A 103 20.81 -7.28 3.31
C ALA A 103 20.12 -6.74 2.04
N LEU A 104 18.87 -6.27 2.14
CA LEU A 104 18.15 -5.68 1.01
C LEU A 104 18.89 -4.45 0.46
N GLY A 105 19.36 -3.56 1.35
CA GLY A 105 20.13 -2.37 0.95
C GLY A 105 21.44 -2.69 0.22
N ARG A 106 22.07 -3.84 0.54
CA ARG A 106 23.26 -4.33 -0.17
C ARG A 106 22.92 -4.87 -1.55
N THR A 107 21.84 -5.63 -1.69
CA THR A 107 21.41 -6.20 -2.99
C THR A 107 20.99 -5.14 -4.01
N VAL A 108 20.38 -4.04 -3.55
CA VAL A 108 20.01 -2.91 -4.42
C VAL A 108 21.26 -2.18 -4.92
N ARG A 109 22.29 -2.02 -4.07
CA ARG A 109 23.53 -1.33 -4.43
C ARG A 109 24.37 -2.10 -5.43
N SER A 110 24.27 -3.43 -5.47
CA SER A 110 24.99 -4.25 -6.45
C SER A 110 24.33 -4.31 -7.83
N THR A 111 23.15 -3.71 -8.01
CA THR A 111 22.42 -3.70 -9.30
C THR A 111 22.55 -2.38 -10.08
N THR A 112 23.33 -1.41 -9.60
CA THR A 112 23.74 -0.23 -10.39
C THR A 112 24.93 -0.62 -11.27
N PRO A 113 24.78 -0.75 -12.60
CA PRO A 113 25.92 -0.90 -13.48
C PRO A 113 26.73 0.41 -13.47
N HIS A 114 28.05 0.28 -13.27
CA HIS A 114 29.01 1.28 -13.71
C HIS A 114 29.08 1.29 -15.23
#